data_AF-A0A2P8H6U6-F1
#
_entry.id   AF-A0A2P8H6U6-F1
#
_cell.length_a   1.000
_cell.length_b   1.000
_cell.length_c   1.000
_cell.angle_alpha   90.00
_cell.angle_beta   90.00
_cell.angle_gamma   90.00
#
_symmetry.space_group_name_H-M   'P 1'
#
loop_
_entity.id
_entity.type
_entity.pdbx_description
1 polymer ?
#
loop_
_entity_poly.entity_id
_entity_poly.type
_entity_poly.pdbx_seq_one_letter_code
_entity_poly.pdbx_strand_id
1 'polypeptide(L)'
;MQQPNRLQTWIEQGNVNISQLFFQFYKELKITDEEAMLLMHIHAFQQQGNHFPTPDEISARMMTSQLNVTTMLQKLIQLGYLAIEQEKVEDVLTERISLQPLWDRLLDCVYKEQHQEKENTQQEMEGEIFQLFEQEFGRFLSPMEIETISMWMDQDGHTPAIIRMALKEAVISQKISLRYVDRILFEWKKKNIKTKTEVSKHATSFREKNIRIQPAGNSAKKVQFYNWLEDRN
;
A
#
# COMPACT_ATOMS: atom_id res chain seq x y z
N MET A 1 -5.46 23.25 -55.46
CA MET A 1 -5.23 23.30 -54.01
C MET A 1 -5.02 21.87 -53.54
N GLN A 2 -3.79 21.49 -53.20
CA GLN A 2 -3.52 20.19 -52.57
C GLN A 2 -4.19 20.23 -51.19
N GLN A 3 -5.09 19.30 -50.90
CA GLN A 3 -5.67 19.19 -49.56
C GLN A 3 -4.52 18.98 -48.57
N PRO A 4 -4.44 19.76 -47.47
CA PRO A 4 -3.45 19.49 -46.45
C PRO A 4 -3.58 18.03 -46.02
N ASN A 5 -2.44 17.35 -45.89
CA ASN A 5 -2.41 15.95 -45.53
C ASN A 5 -3.13 15.79 -44.18
N ARG A 6 -4.28 15.11 -44.16
CA ARG A 6 -5.16 15.01 -42.98
C ARG A 6 -4.43 14.54 -41.72
N LEU A 7 -3.39 13.73 -41.89
CA LEU A 7 -2.53 13.25 -40.80
C LEU A 7 -1.60 14.34 -40.26
N GLN A 8 -1.10 15.22 -41.12
CA GLN A 8 -0.27 16.35 -40.71
C GLN A 8 -1.08 17.29 -39.81
N THR A 9 -2.30 17.65 -40.21
CA THR A 9 -3.18 18.47 -39.38
C THR A 9 -3.46 17.81 -38.03
N TRP A 10 -3.69 16.49 -37.99
CA TRP A 10 -3.88 15.77 -36.71
C TRP A 10 -2.66 15.87 -35.79
N ILE A 11 -1.45 15.65 -36.34
CA ILE A 11 -0.21 15.68 -35.56
C ILE A 11 0.09 17.10 -35.04
N GLU A 12 -0.16 18.13 -35.84
CA GLU A 12 0.04 19.53 -35.46
C GLU A 12 -0.88 19.97 -34.31
N GLN A 13 -2.04 19.34 -34.11
CA GLN A 13 -2.94 19.65 -32.99
C GLN A 13 -2.50 19.04 -31.64
N GLY A 14 -1.56 18.09 -31.66
CA GLY A 14 -1.01 17.46 -30.46
C GLY A 14 -1.99 16.54 -29.72
N ASN A 15 -1.58 16.10 -28.53
CA ASN A 15 -2.37 15.23 -27.65
C ASN A 15 -2.40 15.81 -26.22
N VAL A 16 -3.47 15.51 -25.48
CA VAL A 16 -3.59 15.88 -24.07
C VAL A 16 -3.42 14.60 -23.25
N ASN A 17 -2.43 14.58 -22.37
CA ASN A 17 -2.14 13.44 -21.51
C ASN A 17 -2.44 13.80 -20.06
N ILE A 18 -3.12 12.92 -19.34
CA ILE A 18 -3.33 13.04 -17.89
C ILE A 18 -2.98 11.71 -17.21
N SER A 19 -2.57 11.78 -15.95
CA SER A 19 -2.31 10.58 -15.15
C SER A 19 -3.58 9.74 -14.97
N GLN A 20 -3.45 8.41 -15.02
CA GLN A 20 -4.57 7.50 -14.73
C GLN A 20 -5.10 7.65 -13.31
N LEU A 21 -4.29 8.15 -12.39
CA LEU A 21 -4.71 8.48 -11.02
C LEU A 21 -5.90 9.45 -11.02
N PHE A 22 -5.96 10.38 -11.98
CA PHE A 22 -7.09 11.29 -12.09
C PHE A 22 -8.40 10.52 -12.28
N PHE A 23 -8.45 9.60 -13.25
CA PHE A 23 -9.64 8.80 -13.53
C PHE A 23 -9.98 7.81 -12.42
N GLN A 24 -8.97 7.32 -11.71
CA GLN A 24 -9.17 6.44 -10.56
C GLN A 24 -9.84 7.18 -9.38
N PHE A 25 -9.44 8.43 -9.10
CA PHE A 25 -9.76 9.09 -7.83
C PHE A 25 -10.65 10.33 -7.91
N TYR A 26 -10.92 10.91 -9.09
CA TYR A 26 -11.74 12.15 -9.15
C TYR A 26 -13.13 11.96 -8.52
N LYS A 27 -13.71 10.76 -8.66
CA LYS A 27 -14.97 10.39 -8.01
C LYS A 27 -14.87 10.36 -6.49
N GLU A 28 -13.77 9.83 -5.94
CA GLU A 28 -13.51 9.80 -4.50
C GLU A 28 -13.34 11.23 -3.95
N LEU A 29 -12.69 12.09 -4.73
CA LEU A 29 -12.58 13.53 -4.47
C LEU A 29 -13.90 14.31 -4.65
N LYS A 30 -14.99 13.62 -5.01
CA LYS A 30 -16.33 14.20 -5.25
C LYS A 30 -16.35 15.27 -6.35
N ILE A 31 -15.46 15.15 -7.31
CA ILE A 31 -15.44 15.95 -8.54
C ILE A 31 -16.49 15.32 -9.47
N THR A 32 -17.38 16.14 -10.04
CA THR A 32 -18.38 15.64 -10.99
C THR A 32 -17.75 15.37 -12.36
N ASP A 33 -18.42 14.61 -13.22
CA ASP A 33 -17.93 14.35 -14.58
C ASP A 33 -17.79 15.65 -15.40
N GLU A 34 -18.70 16.62 -15.20
CA GLU A 34 -18.61 17.94 -15.82
C GLU A 34 -17.38 18.73 -15.33
N GLU A 35 -17.11 18.71 -14.02
CA GLU A 35 -15.93 19.35 -13.43
C GLU A 35 -14.64 18.64 -13.86
N ALA A 36 -14.67 17.32 -14.00
CA ALA A 36 -13.53 16.56 -14.50
C ALA A 36 -13.21 16.93 -15.96
N MET A 37 -14.24 17.08 -16.80
CA MET A 37 -14.08 17.56 -18.18
C MET A 37 -13.55 19.00 -18.23
N LEU A 38 -14.03 19.87 -17.34
CA LEU A 38 -13.50 21.23 -17.18
C LEU A 38 -11.99 21.20 -16.87
N LEU A 39 -11.57 20.39 -15.90
CA LEU A 39 -10.15 20.23 -15.53
C LEU A 39 -9.30 19.71 -16.69
N MET A 40 -9.82 18.75 -17.47
CA MET A 40 -9.18 18.25 -18.69
C MET A 40 -9.02 19.35 -19.75
N HIS A 41 -10.03 20.19 -19.96
CA HIS A 41 -9.94 21.31 -20.88
C HIS A 41 -8.94 22.37 -20.43
N ILE A 42 -8.89 22.70 -19.13
CA ILE A 42 -7.87 23.59 -18.56
C ILE A 42 -6.48 23.03 -18.84
N HIS A 43 -6.27 21.73 -18.58
CA HIS A 43 -5.00 21.08 -18.88
C HIS A 43 -4.65 21.15 -20.38
N ALA A 44 -5.64 20.91 -21.25
CA ALA A 44 -5.46 21.01 -22.69
C ALA A 44 -5.03 22.42 -23.15
N PHE A 45 -5.64 23.48 -22.57
CA PHE A 45 -5.26 24.87 -22.86
C PHE A 45 -3.82 25.16 -22.41
N GLN A 46 -3.41 24.66 -21.24
CA GLN A 46 -2.03 24.82 -20.76
C GLN A 46 -1.00 24.15 -21.70
N GLN A 47 -1.31 22.97 -22.25
CA GLN A 47 -0.44 22.31 -23.24
C GLN A 47 -0.36 23.09 -24.57
N GLN A 48 -1.36 23.93 -24.86
CA GLN A 48 -1.39 24.84 -26.00
C GLN A 48 -0.72 26.20 -25.70
N GLY A 49 -0.17 26.39 -24.50
CA GLY A 49 0.45 27.64 -24.05
C GLY A 49 -0.52 28.69 -23.50
N ASN A 50 -1.82 28.39 -23.44
CA ASN A 50 -2.79 29.25 -22.75
C ASN A 50 -2.91 28.81 -21.28
N HIS A 51 -2.19 29.50 -20.40
CA HIS A 51 -2.13 29.18 -18.97
C HIS A 51 -3.28 29.78 -18.13
N PHE A 52 -4.11 30.65 -18.71
CA PHE A 52 -5.24 31.28 -18.04
C PHE A 52 -6.45 31.39 -18.98
N PRO A 53 -7.02 30.25 -19.40
CA PRO A 53 -8.16 30.24 -20.31
C PRO A 53 -9.39 30.87 -19.66
N THR A 54 -10.08 31.71 -20.42
CA THR A 54 -11.30 32.39 -19.97
C THR A 54 -12.49 31.43 -19.93
N PRO A 55 -13.51 31.69 -19.09
CA PRO A 55 -14.72 30.88 -19.08
C PRO A 55 -15.42 30.75 -20.44
N ASP A 56 -15.32 31.79 -21.28
CA ASP A 56 -15.84 31.79 -22.65
C ASP A 56 -15.11 30.77 -23.53
N GLU A 57 -13.78 30.79 -23.53
CA GLU A 57 -12.96 29.85 -24.30
C GLU A 57 -13.22 28.39 -23.91
N ILE A 58 -13.42 28.13 -22.62
CA ILE A 58 -13.71 26.79 -22.13
C ILE A 58 -15.13 26.37 -22.48
N SER A 59 -16.13 27.24 -22.27
CA SER A 59 -17.52 26.93 -22.62
C SER A 59 -17.72 26.74 -24.12
N ALA A 60 -16.90 27.36 -24.97
CA ALA A 60 -16.90 27.10 -26.41
C ALA A 60 -16.48 25.66 -26.79
N ARG A 61 -15.79 24.94 -25.89
CA ARG A 61 -15.38 23.54 -26.08
C ARG A 61 -16.27 22.54 -25.32
N MET A 62 -17.10 23.00 -24.40
CA MET A 62 -17.94 22.17 -23.53
C MET A 62 -19.42 22.35 -23.85
N MET A 63 -20.23 21.34 -23.58
CA MET A 63 -21.70 21.42 -23.73
C MET A 63 -22.36 22.07 -22.50
N THR A 64 -21.82 23.18 -22.02
CA THR A 64 -22.30 23.90 -20.82
C THR A 64 -22.15 25.41 -21.00
N SER A 65 -22.88 26.21 -20.21
CA SER A 65 -22.85 27.66 -20.33
C SER A 65 -21.62 28.27 -19.65
N GLN A 66 -21.21 29.46 -20.09
CA GLN A 66 -20.14 30.25 -19.47
C GLN A 66 -20.36 30.46 -17.95
N LEU A 67 -21.61 30.69 -17.56
CA LEU A 67 -21.99 30.89 -16.15
C LEU A 67 -21.76 29.63 -15.32
N ASN A 68 -22.10 28.45 -15.87
CA ASN A 68 -21.82 27.18 -15.22
C ASN A 68 -20.31 26.92 -15.13
N VAL A 69 -19.54 27.19 -16.19
CA VAL A 69 -18.07 27.10 -16.16
C VAL A 69 -17.48 27.97 -15.06
N THR A 70 -17.94 29.22 -14.96
CA THR A 70 -17.48 30.16 -13.93
C THR A 70 -17.79 29.65 -12.53
N THR A 71 -18.99 29.11 -12.33
CA THR A 71 -19.42 28.53 -11.05
C THR A 71 -18.57 27.31 -10.67
N MET A 72 -18.29 26.42 -11.62
CA MET A 72 -17.41 25.26 -11.41
C MET A 72 -15.98 25.69 -11.08
N LEU A 73 -15.42 26.66 -11.80
CA LEU A 73 -14.08 27.21 -11.52
C LEU A 73 -14.00 27.77 -10.10
N GLN A 74 -14.95 28.61 -9.71
CA GLN A 74 -15.00 29.19 -8.36
C GLN A 74 -15.09 28.11 -7.29
N LYS A 75 -15.95 27.10 -7.49
CA LYS A 75 -16.07 25.97 -6.58
C LYS A 75 -14.76 25.19 -6.47
N LEU A 76 -14.11 24.86 -7.59
CA LEU A 76 -12.86 24.10 -7.60
C LEU A 76 -11.72 24.88 -6.92
N ILE A 77 -11.66 26.20 -7.08
CA ILE A 77 -10.71 27.07 -6.37
C ILE A 77 -11.02 27.09 -4.86
N GLN A 78 -12.28 27.31 -4.47
CA GLN A 78 -12.69 27.36 -3.07
C GLN A 78 -12.42 26.03 -2.35
N LEU A 79 -12.65 24.90 -3.03
CA LEU A 79 -12.36 23.57 -2.50
C LEU A 79 -10.87 23.26 -2.50
N GLY A 80 -10.01 24.09 -3.10
CA GLY A 80 -8.57 23.90 -3.15
C GLY A 80 -8.11 22.82 -4.13
N TYR A 81 -8.87 22.58 -5.20
CA TYR A 81 -8.44 21.75 -6.34
C TYR A 81 -7.67 22.55 -7.39
N LEU A 82 -7.95 23.85 -7.46
CA LEU A 82 -7.27 24.80 -8.34
C LEU A 82 -6.69 25.95 -7.52
N ALA A 83 -5.59 26.51 -8.00
CA ALA A 83 -5.04 27.76 -7.49
C ALA A 83 -4.81 28.75 -8.63
N ILE A 84 -4.93 30.05 -8.34
CA ILE A 84 -4.48 31.11 -9.25
C ILE A 84 -3.12 31.55 -8.75
N GLU A 85 -2.11 31.42 -9.59
CA GLU A 85 -0.75 31.81 -9.29
C GLU A 85 -0.35 33.02 -10.14
N GLN A 86 0.49 33.89 -9.59
CA GLN A 86 1.01 35.06 -10.28
C GLN A 86 2.48 34.83 -10.63
N GLU A 87 2.83 35.07 -11.89
CA GLU A 87 4.19 34.97 -12.40
C GLU A 87 4.61 36.31 -13.00
N LYS A 88 5.85 36.72 -12.77
CA LYS A 88 6.42 37.95 -13.33
C LYS A 88 7.28 37.58 -14.53
N VAL A 89 6.75 37.78 -15.73
CA VAL A 89 7.47 37.56 -16.99
C VAL A 89 7.79 38.92 -17.61
N GLU A 90 9.07 39.21 -17.84
CA GLU A 90 9.51 40.45 -18.52
C GLU A 90 8.92 41.74 -17.94
N ASP A 91 8.85 41.84 -16.60
CA ASP A 91 8.30 42.98 -15.84
C ASP A 91 6.77 43.14 -15.90
N VAL A 92 6.05 42.22 -16.56
CA VAL A 92 4.59 42.14 -16.58
C VAL A 92 4.12 41.05 -15.61
N LEU A 93 3.12 41.39 -14.78
CA LEU A 93 2.46 40.43 -13.90
C LEU A 93 1.42 39.66 -14.70
N THR A 94 1.59 38.35 -14.80
CA THR A 94 0.66 37.44 -15.49
C THR A 94 0.07 36.43 -14.51
N GLU A 95 -1.21 36.13 -14.65
CA GLU A 95 -1.91 35.12 -13.86
C GLU A 95 -1.94 33.78 -14.61
N ARG A 96 -1.88 32.67 -13.87
CA ARG A 96 -2.03 31.31 -14.39
C ARG A 96 -2.90 30.45 -13.48
N ILE A 97 -3.67 29.54 -14.07
CA ILE A 97 -4.39 28.51 -13.32
C ILE A 97 -3.43 27.36 -13.05
N SER A 98 -3.34 26.91 -11.80
CA SER A 98 -2.50 25.80 -11.37
C SER A 98 -3.36 24.60 -10.97
N LEU A 99 -3.02 23.44 -11.54
CA LEU A 99 -3.61 22.13 -11.22
C LEU A 99 -2.81 21.40 -10.13
N GLN A 100 -1.73 22.00 -9.61
CA GLN A 100 -0.90 21.38 -8.58
C GLN A 100 -1.69 20.91 -7.35
N PRO A 101 -2.63 21.70 -6.80
CA PRO A 101 -3.40 21.27 -5.63
C PRO A 101 -4.25 20.00 -5.88
N LEU A 102 -4.74 19.82 -7.10
CA LEU A 102 -5.44 18.60 -7.49
C LEU A 102 -4.48 17.40 -7.52
N TRP A 103 -3.29 17.55 -8.09
CA TRP A 103 -2.29 16.48 -8.15
C TRP A 103 -1.88 16.01 -6.75
N ASP A 104 -1.66 16.95 -5.84
CA ASP A 104 -1.32 16.64 -4.45
C ASP A 104 -2.44 15.80 -3.79
N ARG A 105 -3.71 16.17 -3.99
CA ARG A 105 -4.86 15.40 -3.46
C ARG A 105 -5.01 14.01 -4.07
N LEU A 106 -4.68 13.85 -5.34
CA LEU A 106 -4.69 12.53 -5.97
C LEU A 106 -3.60 11.63 -5.37
N LEU A 107 -2.42 12.20 -5.06
CA LEU A 107 -1.36 11.47 -4.37
C LEU A 107 -1.75 11.12 -2.93
N ASP A 108 -2.46 12.01 -2.23
CA ASP A 108 -3.02 11.69 -0.90
C ASP A 108 -3.95 10.47 -0.93
N CYS A 109 -4.77 10.32 -1.98
CA CYS A 109 -5.60 9.11 -2.17
C CYS A 109 -4.74 7.86 -2.36
N VAL A 110 -3.69 7.91 -3.20
CA VAL A 110 -2.77 6.79 -3.38
C VAL A 110 -2.12 6.37 -2.07
N TYR A 111 -1.64 7.33 -1.28
CA TYR A 111 -1.03 7.03 0.01
C TYR A 111 -2.04 6.40 0.98
N LYS A 112 -3.29 6.87 1.00
CA LYS A 112 -4.35 6.27 1.81
C LYS A 112 -4.64 4.82 1.42
N GLU A 113 -4.79 4.52 0.13
CA GLU A 113 -5.00 3.14 -0.33
C GLU A 113 -3.84 2.24 0.08
N GLN A 114 -2.59 2.68 -0.12
CA GLN A 114 -1.42 1.90 0.26
C GLN A 114 -1.32 1.65 1.78
N HIS A 115 -1.72 2.63 2.59
CA HIS A 115 -1.75 2.47 4.04
C HIS A 115 -2.84 1.47 4.46
N GLN A 116 -4.03 1.58 3.87
CA GLN A 116 -5.14 0.69 4.16
C GLN A 116 -4.88 -0.75 3.71
N GLU A 117 -4.24 -0.95 2.54
CA GLU A 117 -3.82 -2.28 2.09
C GLU A 117 -2.78 -2.89 3.03
N LYS A 118 -1.81 -2.10 3.51
CA LYS A 118 -0.81 -2.57 4.48
C LYS A 118 -1.44 -2.95 5.82
N GLU A 119 -2.38 -2.15 6.32
CA GLU A 119 -3.11 -2.45 7.55
C GLU A 119 -3.96 -3.72 7.40
N ASN A 120 -4.70 -3.86 6.29
CA ASN A 120 -5.48 -5.07 6.02
C ASN A 120 -4.57 -6.30 5.90
N THR A 121 -3.47 -6.20 5.14
CA THR A 121 -2.50 -7.30 5.00
C THR A 121 -1.91 -7.70 6.36
N GLN A 122 -1.59 -6.71 7.21
CA GLN A 122 -1.07 -6.97 8.54
C GLN A 122 -2.12 -7.66 9.42
N GLN A 123 -3.38 -7.21 9.41
CA GLN A 123 -4.48 -7.84 10.15
C GLN A 123 -4.75 -9.27 9.67
N GLU A 124 -4.71 -9.52 8.37
CA GLU A 124 -4.83 -10.86 7.80
C GLU A 124 -3.68 -11.76 8.28
N MET A 125 -2.44 -11.27 8.21
CA MET A 125 -1.26 -11.99 8.69
C MET A 125 -1.31 -12.29 10.18
N GLU A 126 -1.88 -11.40 11.00
CA GLU A 126 -2.11 -11.62 12.43
C GLU A 126 -3.22 -12.66 12.67
N GLY A 127 -4.33 -12.56 11.92
CA GLY A 127 -5.41 -13.55 11.92
C GLY A 127 -4.93 -14.97 11.59
N GLU A 128 -4.05 -15.10 10.59
CA GLU A 128 -3.42 -16.38 10.22
C GLU A 128 -2.63 -17.00 11.38
N ILE A 129 -2.06 -16.20 12.30
CA ILE A 129 -1.32 -16.74 13.45
C ILE A 129 -2.27 -17.47 14.38
N PHE A 130 -3.40 -16.86 14.73
CA PHE A 130 -4.39 -17.51 15.60
C PHE A 130 -4.89 -18.82 14.99
N GLN A 131 -5.24 -18.82 13.70
CA GLN A 131 -5.66 -20.03 12.99
C GLN A 131 -4.58 -21.11 13.00
N LEU A 132 -3.31 -20.75 12.81
CA LEU A 132 -2.19 -21.68 12.84
C LEU A 132 -2.04 -22.32 14.22
N PHE A 133 -2.16 -21.53 15.29
CA PHE A 133 -2.13 -22.08 16.66
C PHE A 133 -3.29 -23.02 16.94
N GLU A 134 -4.51 -22.69 16.52
CA GLU A 134 -5.68 -23.55 16.68
C GLU A 134 -5.53 -24.89 15.96
N GLN A 135 -4.98 -24.84 14.73
CA GLN A 135 -4.69 -26.03 13.94
C GLN A 135 -3.64 -26.92 14.62
N GLU A 136 -2.53 -26.35 15.09
CA GLU A 136 -1.45 -27.11 15.73
C GLU A 136 -1.82 -27.61 17.13
N PHE A 137 -2.65 -26.87 17.89
CA PHE A 137 -3.20 -27.34 19.17
C PHE A 137 -4.35 -28.34 19.00
N GLY A 138 -4.98 -28.40 17.83
CA GLY A 138 -6.16 -29.24 17.56
C GLY A 138 -7.40 -28.80 18.34
N ARG A 139 -7.48 -27.53 18.74
CA ARG A 139 -8.60 -26.95 19.49
C ARG A 139 -8.63 -25.42 19.33
N PHE A 140 -9.76 -24.82 19.66
CA PHE A 140 -9.87 -23.37 19.76
C PHE A 140 -9.00 -22.81 20.89
N LEU A 141 -8.51 -21.59 20.69
CA LEU A 141 -7.77 -20.85 21.70
C LEU A 141 -8.74 -20.29 22.75
N SER A 142 -8.31 -20.32 24.01
CA SER A 142 -9.02 -19.61 25.07
C SER A 142 -8.73 -18.10 25.04
N PRO A 143 -9.59 -17.25 25.63
CA PRO A 143 -9.37 -15.80 25.65
C PRO A 143 -8.00 -15.39 26.20
N MET A 144 -7.51 -16.09 27.23
CA MET A 144 -6.19 -15.84 27.83
C MET A 144 -5.04 -16.17 26.86
N GLU A 145 -5.23 -17.19 26.02
CA GLU A 145 -4.25 -17.61 25.03
C GLU A 145 -4.20 -16.64 23.85
N ILE A 146 -5.37 -16.13 23.42
CA ILE A 146 -5.47 -15.06 22.43
C ILE A 146 -4.72 -13.82 22.95
N GLU A 147 -4.98 -13.41 24.19
CA GLU A 147 -4.30 -12.27 24.81
C GLU A 147 -2.78 -12.48 24.88
N THR A 148 -2.32 -13.69 25.19
CA THR A 148 -0.88 -14.02 25.19
C THR A 148 -0.26 -13.88 23.81
N ILE A 149 -0.93 -14.35 22.75
CA ILE A 149 -0.45 -14.24 21.37
C ILE A 149 -0.45 -12.78 20.91
N SER A 150 -1.50 -12.02 21.24
CA SER A 150 -1.56 -10.57 20.98
C SER A 150 -0.43 -9.82 21.67
N MET A 151 -0.10 -10.16 22.93
CA MET A 151 1.00 -9.56 23.68
C MET A 151 2.35 -9.71 22.96
N TRP A 152 2.60 -10.85 22.30
CA TRP A 152 3.83 -11.05 21.53
C TRP A 152 3.96 -10.07 20.35
N MET A 153 2.85 -9.67 19.74
CA MET A 153 2.82 -8.75 18.61
C MET A 153 2.86 -7.31 19.09
N ASP A 154 1.96 -6.94 20.01
CA ASP A 154 1.73 -5.56 20.42
C ASP A 154 2.79 -5.04 21.41
N GLN A 155 3.15 -5.85 22.41
CA GLN A 155 4.08 -5.44 23.46
C GLN A 155 5.51 -5.88 23.15
N ASP A 156 5.68 -7.10 22.66
CA ASP A 156 7.01 -7.61 22.37
C ASP A 156 7.56 -7.20 21.00
N GLY A 157 6.70 -6.72 20.09
CA GLY A 157 7.07 -6.27 18.75
C GLY A 157 7.50 -7.41 17.82
N HIS A 158 7.06 -8.64 18.08
CA HIS A 158 7.35 -9.77 17.21
C HIS A 158 6.48 -9.72 15.96
N THR A 159 7.10 -9.82 14.78
CA THR A 159 6.34 -9.95 13.53
C THR A 159 5.62 -11.29 13.47
N PRO A 160 4.43 -11.39 12.83
CA PRO A 160 3.71 -12.65 12.64
C PRO A 160 4.59 -13.76 12.05
N ALA A 161 5.51 -13.40 11.15
CA ALA A 161 6.48 -14.33 10.58
C ALA A 161 7.41 -14.98 11.61
N ILE A 162 7.87 -14.24 12.62
CA ILE A 162 8.73 -14.77 13.69
C ILE A 162 7.93 -15.70 14.59
N ILE A 163 6.70 -15.32 14.95
CA ILE A 163 5.80 -16.14 15.76
C ILE A 163 5.49 -17.47 15.06
N ARG A 164 5.19 -17.42 13.76
CA ARG A 164 5.02 -18.63 12.92
C ARG A 164 6.22 -19.57 13.00
N MET A 165 7.43 -19.02 12.93
CA MET A 165 8.65 -19.83 13.01
C MET A 165 8.88 -20.41 14.40
N ALA A 166 8.55 -19.66 15.46
CA ALA A 166 8.66 -20.15 16.83
C ALA A 166 7.66 -21.28 17.11
N LEU A 167 6.43 -21.17 16.58
CA LEU A 167 5.45 -22.25 16.62
C LEU A 167 5.95 -23.49 15.86
N LYS A 168 6.50 -23.33 14.64
CA LYS A 168 7.12 -24.44 13.89
C LYS A 168 8.21 -25.15 14.70
N GLU A 169 9.07 -24.41 15.37
CA GLU A 169 10.12 -24.98 16.22
C GLU A 169 9.54 -25.75 17.43
N ALA A 170 8.45 -25.25 18.02
CA ALA A 170 7.73 -25.94 19.09
C ALA A 170 7.11 -27.27 18.63
N VAL A 171 6.54 -27.29 17.42
CA VAL A 171 5.98 -28.50 16.78
C VAL A 171 7.10 -29.51 16.49
N ILE A 172 8.20 -29.08 15.88
CA ILE A 172 9.37 -29.93 15.59
C ILE A 172 9.96 -30.52 16.89
N SER A 173 10.00 -29.72 17.95
CA SER A 173 10.49 -30.14 19.26
C SER A 173 9.49 -31.02 20.03
N GLN A 174 8.30 -31.30 19.45
CA GLN A 174 7.19 -32.03 20.08
C GLN A 174 6.76 -31.43 21.43
N LYS A 175 6.91 -30.11 21.59
CA LYS A 175 6.59 -29.35 22.81
C LYS A 175 5.69 -28.18 22.46
N ILE A 176 4.49 -28.51 21.98
CA ILE A 176 3.49 -27.55 21.54
C ILE A 176 2.82 -26.93 22.79
N SER A 177 3.35 -25.80 23.27
CA SER A 177 2.77 -25.01 24.37
C SER A 177 3.14 -23.54 24.23
N LEU A 178 2.23 -22.62 24.60
CA LEU A 178 2.50 -21.19 24.52
C LEU A 178 3.70 -20.75 25.35
N ARG A 179 3.90 -21.33 26.54
CA ARG A 179 5.10 -21.06 27.37
C ARG A 179 6.41 -21.43 26.68
N TYR A 180 6.38 -22.48 25.85
CA TYR A 180 7.58 -22.90 25.12
C TYR A 180 7.85 -21.96 23.94
N VAL A 181 6.80 -21.57 23.21
CA VAL A 181 6.90 -20.57 22.14
C VAL A 181 7.39 -19.23 22.70
N ASP A 182 6.85 -18.78 23.83
CA ASP A 182 7.26 -17.57 24.54
C ASP A 182 8.76 -17.56 24.84
N ARG A 183 9.28 -18.68 25.35
CA ARG A 183 10.72 -18.84 25.60
C ARG A 183 11.56 -18.76 24.33
N ILE A 184 11.10 -19.37 23.23
CA ILE A 184 11.78 -19.29 21.93
C ILE A 184 11.83 -17.83 21.45
N LEU A 185 10.69 -17.14 21.51
CA LEU A 185 10.56 -15.73 21.13
C LEU A 185 11.45 -14.82 21.97
N PHE A 186 11.46 -14.99 23.29
CA PHE A 186 12.33 -14.26 24.20
C PHE A 186 13.82 -14.46 23.89
N GLU A 187 14.23 -15.71 23.63
CA GLU A 187 15.62 -16.02 23.29
C GLU A 187 16.03 -15.45 21.92
N TRP A 188 15.11 -15.38 20.97
CA TRP A 188 15.35 -14.75 19.67
C TRP A 188 15.39 -13.22 19.76
N LYS A 189 14.54 -12.61 20.59
CA LYS A 189 14.56 -11.17 20.91
C LYS A 189 15.89 -10.76 21.52
N LYS A 190 16.37 -11.53 22.50
CA LYS A 190 17.67 -11.28 23.16
C LYS A 190 18.86 -11.31 22.19
N LYS A 191 18.74 -12.07 21.11
CA LYS A 191 19.78 -12.20 20.06
C LYS A 191 19.61 -11.20 18.92
N ASN A 192 18.64 -10.28 19.00
CA ASN A 192 18.31 -9.31 17.94
C ASN A 192 18.02 -9.96 16.57
N ILE A 193 17.44 -11.15 16.56
CA ILE A 193 17.09 -11.85 15.32
C ILE A 193 15.83 -11.20 14.76
N LYS A 194 15.94 -10.47 13.66
CA LYS A 194 14.82 -9.74 13.05
C LYS A 194 14.39 -10.30 11.69
N THR A 195 15.25 -11.08 11.02
CA THR A 195 15.01 -11.53 9.64
C THR A 195 14.70 -13.04 9.56
N LYS A 196 13.74 -13.44 8.71
CA LYS A 196 13.33 -14.85 8.49
C LYS A 196 14.52 -15.80 8.24
N THR A 197 15.53 -15.33 7.51
CA THR A 197 16.74 -16.09 7.16
C THR A 197 17.63 -16.35 8.37
N GLU A 198 17.69 -15.41 9.31
CA GLU A 198 18.45 -15.54 10.56
C GLU A 198 17.75 -16.47 11.54
N VAL A 199 16.41 -16.42 11.58
CA VAL A 199 15.58 -17.34 12.39
C VAL A 199 15.80 -18.80 11.97
N SER A 200 15.79 -19.09 10.66
CA SER A 200 16.01 -20.45 10.15
C SER A 200 17.41 -20.98 10.52
N LYS A 201 18.46 -20.15 10.36
CA LYS A 201 19.83 -20.53 10.78
C LYS A 201 19.90 -20.77 12.29
N HIS A 202 19.27 -19.93 13.10
CA HIS A 202 19.31 -20.10 14.54
C HIS A 202 18.47 -21.28 15.05
N ALA A 203 17.35 -21.61 14.40
CA ALA A 203 16.56 -22.81 14.70
C ALA A 203 17.43 -24.08 14.55
N THR A 204 18.23 -24.18 13.48
CA THR A 204 19.15 -25.33 13.32
C THR A 204 20.20 -25.42 14.43
N SER A 205 20.79 -24.30 14.85
CA SER A 205 21.74 -24.27 15.98
C SER A 205 21.08 -24.51 17.34
N PHE A 206 19.80 -24.14 17.48
CA PHE A 206 19.00 -24.41 18.69
C PHE A 206 18.79 -25.91 18.89
N ARG A 207 18.49 -26.60 17.78
CA ARG A 207 18.38 -28.05 17.71
C ARG A 207 19.66 -28.75 18.18
N GLU A 208 20.82 -28.31 17.71
CA GLU A 208 22.12 -28.88 18.13
C GLU A 208 22.39 -28.70 19.63
N LYS A 209 21.97 -27.55 20.20
CA LYS A 209 22.13 -27.28 21.63
C LYS A 209 21.18 -28.11 22.50
N ASN A 210 19.92 -28.30 22.08
CA ASN A 210 18.96 -29.13 22.82
C ASN A 210 19.23 -30.64 22.71
N ILE A 211 19.81 -31.12 21.60
CA ILE A 211 20.26 -32.53 21.49
C ILE A 211 21.42 -32.82 22.46
N ARG A 212 22.31 -31.86 22.71
CA ARG A 212 23.46 -32.01 23.63
C ARG A 212 23.09 -32.04 25.12
N ILE A 213 21.85 -31.72 25.50
CA ILE A 213 21.39 -31.70 26.90
C ILE A 213 20.67 -33.02 27.27
N GLN A 214 20.49 -33.95 26.33
CA GLN A 214 19.99 -35.29 26.67
C GLN A 214 21.14 -36.15 27.22
N PRO A 215 21.07 -36.64 28.49
CA PRO A 215 22.00 -37.65 28.95
C PRO A 215 21.83 -38.93 28.12
N ALA A 216 22.94 -39.54 27.75
CA ALA A 216 22.99 -40.75 26.95
C ALA A 216 22.18 -41.87 27.61
N GLY A 217 20.99 -42.14 27.06
CA GLY A 217 20.09 -43.18 27.55
C GLY A 217 19.12 -43.63 26.47
N ASN A 218 19.44 -44.78 25.89
CA ASN A 218 18.62 -45.65 25.04
C ASN A 218 18.42 -45.28 23.56
N SER A 219 19.11 -46.08 22.75
CA SER A 219 18.91 -46.32 21.32
C SER A 219 17.45 -46.64 20.98
N ALA A 220 16.77 -45.72 20.29
CA ALA A 220 15.57 -46.03 19.53
C ALA A 220 15.68 -45.42 18.13
N LYS A 221 15.71 -46.34 17.15
CA LYS A 221 15.60 -46.24 15.70
C LYS A 221 15.61 -44.83 15.08
N LYS A 222 16.58 -44.59 14.19
CA LYS A 222 16.58 -43.51 13.19
C LYS A 222 15.28 -43.57 12.38
N VAL A 223 14.27 -42.80 12.78
CA VAL A 223 13.14 -42.48 11.91
C VAL A 223 13.66 -41.45 10.93
N GLN A 224 13.78 -41.84 9.66
CA GLN A 224 14.00 -40.86 8.60
C GLN A 224 12.73 -40.01 8.50
N PHE A 225 12.81 -38.77 8.95
CA PHE A 225 11.72 -37.82 8.78
C PHE A 225 11.73 -37.30 7.35
N TYR A 226 10.66 -37.60 6.63
CA TYR A 226 10.35 -37.04 5.32
C TYR A 226 10.04 -35.55 5.48
N ASN A 227 10.85 -34.71 4.85
CA ASN A 227 10.75 -33.25 4.86
C ASN A 227 9.71 -32.79 3.82
N TRP A 228 8.41 -32.94 4.13
CA TRP A 228 7.31 -32.66 3.20
C TRP A 228 6.99 -31.17 2.98
N LEU A 229 7.77 -30.27 3.57
CA LEU A 229 7.56 -28.81 3.50
C LEU A 229 8.46 -28.10 2.48
N GLU A 230 9.27 -28.83 1.70
CA GLU A 230 9.99 -28.28 0.55
C GLU A 230 9.15 -28.27 -0.75
N ASP A 231 8.02 -28.99 -0.80
CA ASP A 231 7.21 -29.19 -2.02
C ASP A 231 6.07 -28.16 -2.23
N ARG A 232 6.06 -27.03 -1.52
CA ARG A 232 5.05 -25.97 -1.74
C ARG A 232 5.67 -24.60 -1.90
N ASN A 233 6.49 -24.47 -2.94
CA ASN A 233 6.71 -23.19 -3.63
C ASN A 233 5.65 -22.99 -4.70
#